data_AF-A0A2P7S7N6-F1
#
_entry.id   AF-A0A2P7S7N6-F1
#
_cell.length_a   1.000
_cell.length_b   1.000
_cell.length_c   1.000
_cell.angle_alpha   90.00
_cell.angle_beta   90.00
_cell.angle_gamma   90.00
#
_symmetry.space_group_name_H-M   'P 1'
#
loop_
_entity.id
_entity.type
_entity.pdbx_description
1 polymer ?
#
loop_
_entity_poly.entity_id
_entity_poly.type
_entity_poly.pdbx_seq_one_letter_code
_entity_poly.pdbx_strand_id
1 'polypeptide(L)'
;MGEQDLQAVRDAVAKAKSALVFEDWKPVVHAVSRLAMPDMLKALAALSESDRELLLRNALAIFGNTMSFQRIEFAAGVIDNREIYDLGLLPDQVNDGREFLGCTRLDDTGVQNAINDAINKAPAAIRGGEKGTEWAALAGEANSCCGAYFVAWKPILVDQRRVPGASLNSNLAAAAHYMLSRFHVCAGKATVSQMRTFIDGYDSKKRLAIMRGDKDLKSMALTQNRPFPPDFAIRAWAYKGASDGEADRRRCNSNTDTPYVFPDIKGDDLP
;
A
#
# COMPACT_ATOMS: atom_id res chain seq x y z
N MET A 1 27.66 -3.79 -8.14
CA MET A 1 27.43 -2.56 -8.92
C MET A 1 26.87 -1.56 -7.93
N GLY A 2 27.41 -0.35 -7.87
CA GLY A 2 27.06 0.57 -6.77
C GLY A 2 27.54 1.98 -7.05
N GLU A 3 28.81 2.28 -6.78
CA GLU A 3 29.27 3.68 -6.90
C GLU A 3 29.67 4.09 -8.33
N GLN A 4 30.27 3.18 -9.11
CA GLN A 4 30.71 3.50 -10.48
C GLN A 4 29.52 3.83 -11.40
N ASP A 5 28.42 3.08 -11.29
CA ASP A 5 27.24 3.31 -12.12
C ASP A 5 26.48 4.58 -11.71
N LEU A 6 26.42 4.86 -10.40
CA LEU A 6 25.90 6.14 -9.89
C LEU A 6 26.74 7.32 -10.36
N GLN A 7 28.07 7.18 -10.35
CA GLN A 7 28.97 8.20 -10.87
C GLN A 7 28.75 8.43 -12.38
N ALA A 8 28.58 7.36 -13.16
CA ALA A 8 28.28 7.48 -14.59
C ALA A 8 26.97 8.25 -14.85
N VAL A 9 25.93 8.09 -14.01
CA VAL A 9 24.71 8.90 -14.10
C VAL A 9 24.98 10.35 -13.74
N ARG A 10 25.72 10.63 -12.65
CA ARG A 10 26.08 12.01 -12.26
C ARG A 10 26.85 12.72 -13.36
N ASP A 11 27.83 12.05 -13.96
CA ASP A 11 28.65 12.58 -15.05
C ASP A 11 27.79 12.85 -16.30
N ALA A 12 26.87 11.94 -16.63
CA ALA A 12 25.94 12.12 -17.74
C ALA A 12 25.01 13.32 -17.52
N VAL A 13 24.50 13.52 -16.30
CA VAL A 13 23.65 14.67 -15.94
C VAL A 13 24.44 15.98 -16.02
N ALA A 14 25.66 16.01 -15.46
CA ALA A 14 26.52 17.19 -15.52
C ALA A 14 26.83 17.58 -16.97
N LYS A 15 27.12 16.58 -17.82
CA LYS A 15 27.35 16.78 -19.25
C LYS A 15 26.11 17.33 -19.95
N ALA A 16 24.93 16.72 -19.73
CA ALA A 16 23.67 17.16 -20.32
C ALA A 16 23.33 18.62 -19.95
N LYS A 17 23.60 19.03 -18.70
CA LYS A 17 23.38 20.41 -18.23
C LYS A 17 24.39 21.43 -18.75
N SER A 18 25.60 20.99 -19.10
CA SER A 18 26.66 21.85 -19.65
C SER A 18 26.51 22.12 -21.15
N ALA A 19 25.67 21.35 -21.85
CA ALA A 19 25.49 21.48 -23.28
C ALA A 19 24.71 22.76 -23.63
N LEU A 20 25.17 23.46 -24.67
CA LEU A 20 24.53 24.69 -25.21
C LEU A 20 23.06 24.48 -25.60
N VAL A 21 22.70 23.25 -25.95
CA VAL A 21 21.33 22.80 -26.13
C VAL A 21 21.02 21.90 -24.93
N PHE A 22 20.21 22.37 -23.99
CA PHE A 22 19.86 21.73 -22.70
C PHE A 22 19.12 20.37 -22.82
N GLU A 23 19.24 19.67 -23.95
CA GLU A 23 18.25 18.67 -24.38
C GLU A 23 18.80 17.28 -24.68
N ASP A 24 20.13 17.05 -24.80
CA ASP A 24 20.62 15.68 -25.05
C ASP A 24 20.70 14.85 -23.76
N TRP A 25 19.52 14.48 -23.25
CA TRP A 25 19.34 13.60 -22.08
C TRP A 25 19.49 12.12 -22.42
N LYS A 26 19.70 11.76 -23.69
CA LYS A 26 19.82 10.38 -24.12
C LYS A 26 20.91 9.59 -23.38
N PRO A 27 22.12 10.15 -23.13
CA PRO A 27 23.12 9.45 -22.32
C PRO A 27 22.67 9.20 -20.88
N VAL A 28 21.93 10.14 -20.28
CA VAL A 28 21.38 10.01 -18.92
C VAL A 28 20.34 8.89 -18.87
N VAL A 29 19.40 8.89 -19.83
CA VAL A 29 18.35 7.87 -19.95
C VAL A 29 18.93 6.47 -20.05
N HIS A 30 19.92 6.26 -20.93
CA HIS A 30 20.58 4.96 -21.07
C HIS A 30 21.44 4.58 -19.85
N ALA A 31 22.05 5.55 -19.17
CA ALA A 31 22.79 5.28 -17.93
C ALA A 31 21.84 4.80 -16.84
N VAL A 32 20.73 5.52 -16.60
CA VAL A 32 19.73 5.18 -15.59
C VAL A 32 19.07 3.84 -15.91
N SER A 33 18.68 3.56 -17.17
CA SER A 33 17.95 2.34 -17.52
C SER A 33 18.71 1.04 -17.23
N ARG A 34 20.04 1.11 -17.16
CA ARG A 34 20.92 -0.03 -16.88
C ARG A 34 21.08 -0.31 -15.38
N LEU A 35 20.71 0.63 -14.52
CA LEU A 35 20.82 0.46 -13.07
C LEU A 35 19.87 -0.63 -12.56
N ALA A 36 20.27 -1.32 -11.50
CA ALA A 36 19.35 -2.09 -10.67
C ALA A 36 18.36 -1.13 -9.98
N MET A 37 17.17 -1.61 -9.59
CA MET A 37 16.15 -0.73 -9.01
C MET A 37 16.60 0.04 -7.76
N PRO A 38 17.36 -0.56 -6.80
CA PRO A 38 17.84 0.19 -5.63
C PRO A 38 18.78 1.34 -5.99
N ASP A 39 19.65 1.15 -6.99
CA ASP A 39 20.58 2.19 -7.45
C ASP A 39 19.87 3.23 -8.32
N MET A 40 18.89 2.81 -9.12
CA MET A 40 18.02 3.70 -9.89
C MET A 40 17.28 4.67 -8.95
N LEU A 41 16.67 4.16 -7.89
CA LEU A 41 15.97 4.97 -6.89
C LEU A 41 16.90 6.00 -6.23
N LYS A 42 18.12 5.60 -5.84
CA LYS A 42 19.13 6.52 -5.30
C LYS A 42 19.57 7.57 -6.32
N ALA A 43 19.82 7.16 -7.56
CA ALA A 43 20.25 8.07 -8.63
C ALA A 43 19.18 9.12 -8.92
N LEU A 44 17.93 8.70 -9.07
CA LEU A 44 16.81 9.60 -9.34
C LEU A 44 16.48 10.51 -8.15
N ALA A 45 16.64 10.02 -6.91
CA ALA A 45 16.43 10.82 -5.71
C ALA A 45 17.45 11.96 -5.56
N ALA A 46 18.65 11.81 -6.16
CA ALA A 46 19.67 12.86 -6.20
C ALA A 46 19.42 13.94 -7.25
N LEU A 47 18.48 13.73 -8.18
CA LEU A 47 18.09 14.70 -9.19
C LEU A 47 17.12 15.74 -8.62
N SER A 48 17.07 16.94 -9.22
CA SER A 48 15.95 17.85 -8.96
C SER A 48 14.65 17.31 -9.55
N GLU A 49 13.51 17.82 -9.11
CA GLU A 49 12.20 17.45 -9.67
C GLU A 49 12.13 17.75 -11.18
N SER A 50 12.59 18.94 -11.60
CA SER A 50 12.66 19.33 -13.01
C SER A 50 13.56 18.41 -13.84
N ASP A 51 14.68 17.93 -13.28
CA ASP A 51 15.57 16.98 -13.95
C ASP A 51 14.90 15.60 -14.13
N ARG A 52 14.16 15.12 -13.11
CA ARG A 52 13.40 13.87 -13.22
C ARG A 52 12.31 13.97 -14.28
N GLU A 53 11.59 15.09 -14.36
CA GLU A 53 10.61 15.32 -15.42
C GLU A 53 11.24 15.27 -16.82
N LEU A 54 12.37 15.95 -17.01
CA LEU A 54 13.10 15.94 -18.29
C LEU A 54 13.57 14.53 -18.64
N LEU A 55 14.08 13.78 -17.65
CA LEU A 55 14.45 12.38 -17.83
C LEU A 55 13.27 11.53 -18.27
N LEU A 56 12.10 11.65 -17.63
CA LEU A 56 10.90 10.88 -17.97
C LEU A 56 10.40 11.17 -19.39
N ARG A 57 10.33 12.45 -19.78
CA ARG A 57 9.93 12.84 -21.15
C ARG A 57 10.87 12.23 -22.19
N ASN A 58 12.18 12.31 -21.96
CA ASN A 58 13.18 11.74 -22.87
C ASN A 58 13.16 10.20 -22.86
N ALA A 59 12.97 9.57 -21.70
CA ALA A 59 12.86 8.13 -21.60
C ALA A 59 11.66 7.59 -22.39
N LEU A 60 10.51 8.26 -22.32
CA LEU A 60 9.34 7.91 -23.13
C LEU A 60 9.63 8.06 -24.63
N ALA A 61 10.28 9.15 -25.04
CA ALA A 61 10.61 9.38 -26.45
C ALA A 61 11.61 8.35 -27.00
N ILE A 62 12.57 7.90 -26.19
CA ILE A 62 13.63 6.96 -26.60
C ILE A 62 13.15 5.52 -26.56
N PHE A 63 12.44 5.13 -25.51
CA PHE A 63 12.09 3.73 -25.24
C PHE A 63 10.62 3.39 -25.54
N GLY A 64 9.75 4.38 -25.78
CA GLY A 64 8.31 4.16 -25.81
C GLY A 64 7.79 3.53 -24.51
N ASN A 65 6.68 2.80 -24.60
CA ASN A 65 6.09 2.09 -23.46
C ASN A 65 6.71 0.70 -23.24
N THR A 66 8.04 0.64 -23.13
CA THR A 66 8.77 -0.61 -22.85
C THR A 66 9.10 -0.75 -21.36
N MET A 67 9.54 -1.95 -20.96
CA MET A 67 9.95 -2.25 -19.59
C MET A 67 11.02 -1.28 -19.06
N SER A 68 11.93 -0.78 -19.91
CA SER A 68 12.94 0.21 -19.50
C SER A 68 12.31 1.53 -19.07
N PHE A 69 11.30 2.03 -19.82
CA PHE A 69 10.55 3.23 -19.45
C PHE A 69 9.75 2.99 -18.18
N GLN A 70 9.00 1.88 -18.10
CA GLN A 70 8.18 1.55 -16.92
C GLN A 70 9.01 1.48 -15.63
N ARG A 71 10.24 0.96 -15.66
CA ARG A 71 11.13 0.95 -14.49
C ARG A 71 11.53 2.35 -14.04
N ILE A 72 11.87 3.24 -14.98
CA ILE A 72 12.25 4.63 -14.69
C ILE A 72 11.02 5.40 -14.17
N GLU A 73 9.88 5.21 -14.84
CA GLU A 73 8.60 5.76 -14.41
C GLU A 73 8.32 5.34 -12.98
N PHE A 74 8.25 4.03 -12.69
CA PHE A 74 8.05 3.48 -11.35
C PHE A 74 8.95 4.12 -10.31
N ALA A 75 10.26 4.14 -10.56
CA ALA A 75 11.23 4.71 -9.62
C ALA A 75 10.97 6.21 -9.36
N ALA A 76 10.62 6.99 -10.39
CA ALA A 76 10.25 8.39 -10.22
C ALA A 76 8.98 8.55 -9.38
N GLY A 77 7.93 7.77 -9.65
CA GLY A 77 6.69 7.85 -8.86
C GLY A 77 6.87 7.40 -7.40
N VAL A 78 7.77 6.44 -7.11
CA VAL A 78 8.17 6.10 -5.74
C VAL A 78 8.79 7.32 -5.02
N ILE A 79 9.62 8.10 -5.71
CA ILE A 79 10.30 9.26 -5.13
C ILE A 79 9.34 10.45 -4.96
N ASP A 80 8.64 10.80 -6.02
CA ASP A 80 7.84 12.02 -6.11
C ASP A 80 6.49 11.86 -5.41
N ASN A 81 5.81 10.73 -5.68
CA ASN A 81 4.46 10.47 -5.18
C ASN A 81 4.44 9.57 -3.94
N ARG A 82 5.60 9.06 -3.50
CA ARG A 82 5.72 8.15 -2.33
C ARG A 82 4.76 6.96 -2.45
N GLU A 83 4.56 6.45 -3.66
CA GLU A 83 3.53 5.47 -4.01
C GLU A 83 4.13 4.25 -4.72
N ILE A 84 3.57 3.07 -4.44
CA ILE A 84 3.82 1.82 -5.15
C ILE A 84 2.64 1.52 -6.08
N TYR A 85 2.82 1.73 -7.38
CA TYR A 85 1.79 1.52 -8.40
C TYR A 85 2.13 0.35 -9.32
N ASP A 86 1.10 -0.20 -9.95
CA ASP A 86 1.22 -1.37 -10.81
C ASP A 86 1.59 -0.96 -12.24
N LEU A 87 2.82 -1.24 -12.64
CA LEU A 87 3.27 -1.15 -14.04
C LEU A 87 3.64 -2.53 -14.61
N GLY A 88 3.25 -3.64 -13.95
CA GLY A 88 3.63 -4.98 -14.36
C GLY A 88 5.12 -5.30 -14.17
N LEU A 89 5.80 -4.61 -13.24
CA LEU A 89 7.19 -4.90 -12.89
C LEU A 89 7.31 -6.21 -12.09
N LEU A 90 8.52 -6.78 -12.09
CA LEU A 90 8.81 -7.97 -11.29
C LEU A 90 8.64 -7.67 -9.78
N PRO A 91 8.13 -8.63 -8.97
CA PRO A 91 7.91 -8.42 -7.54
C PRO A 91 9.12 -7.88 -6.77
N ASP A 92 10.32 -8.31 -7.14
CA ASP A 92 11.54 -7.84 -6.47
C ASP A 92 11.81 -6.37 -6.71
N GLN A 93 11.56 -5.86 -7.92
CA GLN A 93 11.74 -4.45 -8.24
C GLN A 93 10.69 -3.59 -7.54
N VAL A 94 9.46 -4.09 -7.44
CA VAL A 94 8.39 -3.42 -6.69
C VAL A 94 8.76 -3.35 -5.19
N ASN A 95 9.31 -4.43 -4.65
CA ASN A 95 9.76 -4.50 -3.26
C ASN A 95 10.97 -3.59 -2.98
N ASP A 96 11.88 -3.39 -3.93
CA ASP A 96 12.95 -2.41 -3.79
C ASP A 96 12.39 -0.98 -3.64
N GLY A 97 11.29 -0.67 -4.34
CA GLY A 97 10.53 0.56 -4.15
C GLY A 97 9.93 0.68 -2.74
N ARG A 98 9.36 -0.41 -2.20
CA ARG A 98 8.84 -0.45 -0.82
C ARG A 98 9.94 -0.18 0.20
N GLU A 99 11.08 -0.84 0.05
CA GLU A 99 12.23 -0.68 0.96
C GLU A 99 12.80 0.73 0.91
N PHE A 100 12.83 1.36 -0.27
CA PHE A 100 13.20 2.77 -0.40
C PHE A 100 12.24 3.71 0.35
N LEU A 101 10.95 3.38 0.39
CA LEU A 101 9.99 4.11 1.22
C LEU A 101 10.10 3.79 2.72
N GLY A 102 10.96 2.86 3.13
CA GLY A 102 11.12 2.39 4.51
C GLY A 102 10.12 1.29 4.91
N CYS A 103 9.45 0.68 3.95
CA CYS A 103 8.55 -0.45 4.18
C CYS A 103 9.28 -1.79 4.06
N THR A 104 8.75 -2.84 4.69
CA THR A 104 9.28 -4.20 4.47
C THR A 104 8.90 -4.70 3.07
N ARG A 105 9.58 -5.74 2.59
CA ARG A 105 9.12 -6.47 1.38
C ARG A 105 7.73 -7.08 1.62
N LEU A 106 6.94 -7.17 0.56
CA LEU A 106 5.62 -7.82 0.54
C LEU A 106 5.73 -9.15 -0.19
N ASP A 107 5.12 -10.17 0.38
CA ASP A 107 5.01 -11.51 -0.21
C ASP A 107 3.71 -12.19 0.24
N ASP A 108 3.05 -12.91 -0.67
CA ASP A 108 1.73 -13.49 -0.40
C ASP A 108 1.74 -14.51 0.74
N THR A 109 2.85 -15.22 0.95
CA THR A 109 3.01 -16.19 2.04
C THR A 109 3.00 -15.49 3.39
N GLY A 110 3.75 -14.40 3.52
CA GLY A 110 3.80 -13.58 4.72
C GLY A 110 2.46 -12.92 5.04
N VAL A 111 1.73 -12.44 4.01
CA VAL A 111 0.35 -11.93 4.19
C VAL A 111 -0.56 -13.03 4.72
N GLN A 112 -0.54 -14.21 4.09
CA GLN A 112 -1.39 -15.33 4.48
C GLN A 112 -1.07 -15.84 5.90
N ASN A 113 0.21 -15.85 6.28
CA ASN A 113 0.64 -16.21 7.63
C ASN A 113 0.10 -15.22 8.68
N ALA A 114 0.19 -13.90 8.41
CA ALA A 114 -0.36 -12.89 9.31
C ALA A 114 -1.89 -13.00 9.44
N ILE A 115 -2.58 -13.29 8.32
CA ILE A 115 -4.03 -13.56 8.29
C ILE A 115 -4.38 -14.78 9.15
N ASN A 116 -3.69 -15.91 8.95
CA ASN A 116 -3.98 -17.16 9.65
C ASN A 116 -3.69 -17.04 11.15
N ASP A 117 -2.57 -16.41 11.52
CA ASP A 117 -2.22 -16.15 12.92
C ASP A 117 -3.30 -15.32 13.62
N ALA A 118 -3.78 -14.24 12.98
CA ALA A 118 -4.82 -13.39 13.55
C ALA A 118 -6.16 -14.12 13.70
N ILE A 119 -6.58 -14.89 12.69
CA ILE A 119 -7.80 -15.71 12.77
C ILE A 119 -7.70 -16.75 13.89
N ASN A 120 -6.56 -17.42 14.02
CA ASN A 120 -6.38 -18.48 15.03
C ASN A 120 -6.39 -17.92 16.46
N LYS A 121 -5.96 -16.67 16.66
CA LYS A 121 -5.99 -15.98 17.95
C LYS A 121 -7.37 -15.45 18.33
N ALA A 122 -8.21 -15.09 17.36
CA ALA A 122 -9.51 -14.46 17.61
C ALA A 122 -10.44 -15.28 18.54
N PRO A 123 -10.61 -16.61 18.40
CA PRO A 123 -11.46 -17.40 19.30
C PRO A 123 -11.01 -17.37 20.76
N ALA A 124 -9.70 -17.36 21.01
CA ALA A 124 -9.16 -17.29 22.37
C ALA A 124 -9.47 -15.92 22.99
N ALA A 125 -9.25 -14.83 22.25
CA ALA A 125 -9.56 -13.48 22.69
C ALA A 125 -11.06 -13.29 23.01
N ILE A 126 -11.94 -13.82 22.14
CA ILE A 126 -13.39 -13.78 22.34
C ILE A 126 -13.78 -14.53 23.63
N ARG A 127 -13.28 -15.75 23.83
CA ARG A 127 -13.57 -16.54 25.06
C ARG A 127 -12.99 -15.90 26.32
N GLY A 128 -11.87 -15.20 26.19
CA GLY A 128 -11.24 -14.46 27.28
C GLY A 128 -11.98 -13.18 27.67
N GLY A 129 -12.95 -12.73 26.88
CA GLY A 129 -13.65 -11.46 27.10
C GLY A 129 -12.70 -10.26 26.98
N GLU A 130 -11.73 -10.33 26.07
CA GLU A 130 -10.79 -9.24 25.85
C GLU A 130 -11.51 -7.97 25.38
N LYS A 131 -11.01 -6.80 25.79
CA LYS A 131 -11.60 -5.51 25.38
C LYS A 131 -11.59 -5.40 23.86
N GLY A 132 -12.70 -4.99 23.26
CA GLY A 132 -12.85 -4.94 21.80
C GLY A 132 -13.39 -6.22 21.18
N THR A 133 -13.78 -7.23 21.97
CA THR A 133 -14.50 -8.42 21.46
C THR A 133 -16.00 -8.36 21.69
N GLU A 134 -16.53 -7.27 22.26
CA GLU A 134 -17.93 -7.14 22.67
C GLU A 134 -18.86 -7.35 21.47
N TRP A 135 -18.51 -6.81 20.31
CA TRP A 135 -19.28 -6.98 19.07
C TRP A 135 -19.44 -8.46 18.67
N ALA A 136 -18.40 -9.27 18.87
CA ALA A 136 -18.41 -10.70 18.57
C ALA A 136 -19.17 -11.51 19.62
N ALA A 137 -19.32 -10.99 20.84
CA ALA A 137 -20.01 -11.64 21.95
C ALA A 137 -21.50 -11.25 22.07
N LEU A 138 -21.91 -10.10 21.53
CA LEU A 138 -23.23 -9.48 21.75
C LEU A 138 -24.36 -10.00 20.86
N ALA A 139 -24.12 -10.93 19.93
CA ALA A 139 -25.13 -11.32 18.96
C ALA A 139 -25.00 -12.77 18.54
N GLY A 140 -26.12 -13.36 18.12
CA GLY A 140 -26.25 -14.79 17.82
C GLY A 140 -25.32 -15.32 16.71
N GLU A 141 -25.61 -16.52 16.18
CA GLU A 141 -24.72 -17.25 15.26
C GLU A 141 -24.17 -16.44 14.06
N ALA A 142 -24.89 -15.43 13.58
CA ALA A 142 -24.41 -14.54 12.52
C ALA A 142 -23.20 -13.68 12.92
N ASN A 143 -23.15 -13.22 14.18
CA ASN A 143 -22.07 -12.36 14.68
C ASN A 143 -20.88 -13.16 15.19
N SER A 144 -21.04 -14.44 15.53
CA SER A 144 -19.90 -15.30 15.86
C SER A 144 -19.00 -15.56 14.65
N CYS A 145 -19.59 -15.73 13.46
CA CYS A 145 -18.84 -15.95 12.22
C CYS A 145 -18.09 -14.68 11.76
N CYS A 146 -18.77 -13.54 11.61
CA CYS A 146 -18.12 -12.31 11.16
C CYS A 146 -17.31 -11.61 12.26
N GLY A 147 -17.64 -11.85 13.54
CA GLY A 147 -16.99 -11.24 14.69
C GLY A 147 -15.54 -11.68 14.86
N ALA A 148 -15.21 -12.92 14.47
CA ALA A 148 -13.84 -13.38 14.42
C ALA A 148 -12.96 -12.52 13.48
N TYR A 149 -13.52 -12.03 12.36
CA TYR A 149 -12.78 -11.15 11.44
C TYR A 149 -12.57 -9.75 12.02
N PHE A 150 -13.55 -9.23 12.78
CA PHE A 150 -13.37 -7.97 13.51
C PHE A 150 -12.26 -8.08 14.55
N VAL A 151 -12.27 -9.16 15.34
CA VAL A 151 -11.25 -9.40 16.38
C VAL A 151 -9.86 -9.61 15.74
N ALA A 152 -9.78 -10.37 14.65
CA ALA A 152 -8.55 -10.50 13.87
C ALA A 152 -8.06 -9.15 13.34
N TRP A 153 -8.96 -8.30 12.85
CA TRP A 153 -8.61 -6.97 12.33
C TRP A 153 -8.16 -5.99 13.42
N LYS A 154 -9.05 -5.61 14.35
CA LYS A 154 -8.85 -4.44 15.21
C LYS A 154 -8.02 -4.79 16.47
N PRO A 155 -8.46 -5.68 17.38
CA PRO A 155 -7.67 -6.11 18.53
C PRO A 155 -6.32 -6.77 18.20
N ILE A 156 -6.19 -7.48 17.07
CA ILE A 156 -4.95 -8.21 16.77
C ILE A 156 -4.08 -7.47 15.76
N LEU A 157 -4.51 -7.35 14.50
CA LEU A 157 -3.65 -6.81 13.43
C LEU A 157 -3.42 -5.31 13.57
N VAL A 158 -4.43 -4.51 13.93
CA VAL A 158 -4.24 -3.05 14.14
C VAL A 158 -3.36 -2.79 15.35
N ASP A 159 -3.51 -3.52 16.46
CA ASP A 159 -2.64 -3.35 17.63
C ASP A 159 -1.20 -3.77 17.35
N GLN A 160 -0.96 -4.83 16.59
CA GLN A 160 0.38 -5.14 16.09
C GLN A 160 0.97 -3.98 15.27
N ARG A 161 0.17 -3.30 14.44
CA ARG A 161 0.62 -2.13 13.65
C ARG A 161 0.85 -0.86 14.48
N ARG A 162 0.32 -0.80 15.70
CA ARG A 162 0.56 0.30 16.64
C ARG A 162 1.90 0.20 17.36
N VAL A 163 2.56 -0.95 17.30
CA VAL A 163 3.95 -1.09 17.77
C VAL A 163 4.86 -0.20 16.91
N PRO A 164 5.77 0.59 17.52
CA PRO A 164 6.70 1.46 16.77
C PRO A 164 7.42 0.70 15.65
N GLY A 165 7.39 1.26 14.44
CA GLY A 165 7.99 0.66 13.24
C GLY A 165 7.13 -0.41 12.53
N ALA A 166 6.16 -1.02 13.21
CA ALA A 166 5.33 -2.08 12.62
C ALA A 166 4.31 -1.57 11.60
N SER A 167 3.98 -0.28 11.60
CA SER A 167 3.02 0.29 10.63
C SER A 167 3.48 0.20 9.17
N LEU A 168 4.79 0.05 8.96
CA LEU A 168 5.46 -0.09 7.67
C LEU A 168 5.77 -1.54 7.29
N ASN A 169 5.31 -2.51 8.08
CA ASN A 169 5.34 -3.92 7.69
C ASN A 169 4.26 -4.16 6.62
N SER A 170 4.69 -4.43 5.40
CA SER A 170 3.82 -4.57 4.23
C SER A 170 2.88 -5.76 4.34
N ASN A 171 3.36 -6.89 4.86
CA ASN A 171 2.56 -8.09 5.04
C ASN A 171 1.45 -7.88 6.07
N LEU A 172 1.80 -7.24 7.19
CA LEU A 172 0.85 -6.89 8.25
C LEU A 172 -0.16 -5.84 7.78
N ALA A 173 0.27 -4.85 6.99
CA ALA A 173 -0.62 -3.85 6.41
C ALA A 173 -1.61 -4.48 5.41
N ALA A 174 -1.16 -5.38 4.53
CA ALA A 174 -2.03 -6.12 3.62
C ALA A 174 -3.04 -6.99 4.38
N ALA A 175 -2.60 -7.75 5.38
CA ALA A 175 -3.47 -8.58 6.22
C ALA A 175 -4.53 -7.75 6.95
N ALA A 176 -4.14 -6.59 7.52
CA ALA A 176 -5.07 -5.71 8.22
C ALA A 176 -6.15 -5.13 7.28
N HIS A 177 -5.77 -4.67 6.07
CA HIS A 177 -6.76 -4.16 5.11
C HIS A 177 -7.64 -5.30 4.55
N TYR A 178 -7.09 -6.49 4.36
CA TYR A 178 -7.88 -7.67 4.00
C TYR A 178 -8.95 -7.97 5.06
N MET A 179 -8.58 -8.03 6.35
CA MET A 179 -9.53 -8.34 7.43
C MET A 179 -10.55 -7.23 7.68
N LEU A 180 -10.15 -5.96 7.57
CA LEU A 180 -11.07 -4.82 7.57
C LEU A 180 -12.18 -5.03 6.54
N SER A 181 -11.80 -5.19 5.28
CA SER A 181 -12.76 -5.30 4.18
C SER A 181 -13.63 -6.54 4.31
N ARG A 182 -13.03 -7.67 4.69
CA ARG A 182 -13.73 -8.94 4.90
C ARG A 182 -14.78 -8.83 6.00
N PHE A 183 -14.44 -8.23 7.14
CA PHE A 183 -15.38 -7.98 8.23
C PHE A 183 -16.55 -7.11 7.79
N HIS A 184 -16.28 -5.93 7.20
CA HIS A 184 -17.34 -4.98 6.86
C HIS A 184 -18.34 -5.55 5.84
N VAL A 185 -17.87 -6.33 4.87
CA VAL A 185 -18.76 -6.99 3.92
C VAL A 185 -19.48 -8.18 4.55
N CYS A 186 -18.78 -9.03 5.32
CA CYS A 186 -19.39 -10.17 6.04
C CYS A 186 -20.53 -9.73 6.97
N ALA A 187 -20.29 -8.67 7.75
CA ALA A 187 -21.25 -8.12 8.70
C ALA A 187 -22.39 -7.34 8.03
N GLY A 188 -22.42 -7.26 6.70
CA GLY A 188 -23.42 -6.49 5.95
C GLY A 188 -23.29 -4.97 6.13
N LYS A 189 -22.20 -4.47 6.70
CA LYS A 189 -21.95 -3.03 6.88
C LYS A 189 -21.64 -2.33 5.55
N ALA A 190 -21.13 -3.05 4.56
CA ALA A 190 -20.89 -2.52 3.22
C ALA A 190 -21.10 -3.61 2.15
N THR A 191 -21.52 -3.22 0.96
CA THR A 191 -21.41 -4.06 -0.25
C THR A 191 -19.96 -4.12 -0.73
N VAL A 192 -19.65 -5.12 -1.57
CA VAL A 192 -18.33 -5.22 -2.22
C VAL A 192 -17.96 -3.93 -2.97
N SER A 193 -18.93 -3.34 -3.68
CA SER A 193 -18.72 -2.10 -4.45
C SER A 193 -18.39 -0.92 -3.54
N GLN A 194 -19.20 -0.71 -2.49
CA GLN A 194 -18.95 0.36 -1.50
C GLN A 194 -17.59 0.20 -0.82
N MET A 195 -17.23 -1.03 -0.43
CA MET A 195 -15.95 -1.29 0.21
C MET A 195 -14.78 -0.97 -0.74
N ARG A 196 -14.88 -1.29 -2.04
CA ARG A 196 -13.88 -0.90 -3.05
C ARG A 196 -13.79 0.61 -3.19
N THR A 197 -14.91 1.32 -3.28
CA THR A 197 -14.93 2.79 -3.32
C THR A 197 -14.25 3.41 -2.10
N PHE A 198 -14.49 2.86 -0.90
CA PHE A 198 -13.84 3.33 0.32
C PHE A 198 -12.32 3.13 0.29
N ILE A 199 -11.85 1.96 -0.17
CA ILE A 199 -10.42 1.65 -0.30
C ILE A 199 -9.74 2.62 -1.27
N ASP A 200 -10.30 2.81 -2.46
CA ASP A 200 -9.77 3.77 -3.44
C ASP A 200 -9.82 5.22 -2.93
N GLY A 201 -10.89 5.59 -2.22
CA GLY A 201 -11.03 6.91 -1.59
C GLY A 201 -9.96 7.17 -0.53
N TYR A 202 -9.63 6.15 0.28
CA TYR A 202 -8.58 6.26 1.29
C TYR A 202 -7.19 6.44 0.67
N ASP A 203 -6.85 5.68 -0.37
CA ASP A 203 -5.57 5.88 -1.08
C ASP A 203 -5.53 7.23 -1.80
N SER A 204 -6.65 7.69 -2.37
CA SER A 204 -6.74 9.03 -2.96
C SER A 204 -6.51 10.13 -1.93
N LYS A 205 -7.04 9.97 -0.70
CA LYS A 205 -6.79 10.91 0.40
C LYS A 205 -5.31 10.95 0.79
N LYS A 206 -4.61 9.80 0.81
CA LYS A 206 -3.16 9.75 1.04
C LYS A 206 -2.39 10.48 -0.06
N ARG A 207 -2.71 10.22 -1.34
CA ARG A 207 -2.07 10.89 -2.48
C ARG A 207 -2.21 12.41 -2.37
N LEU A 208 -3.41 12.90 -2.04
CA LEU A 208 -3.65 14.33 -1.83
C LEU A 208 -2.83 14.90 -0.66
N ALA A 209 -2.64 14.16 0.43
CA ALA A 209 -1.80 14.60 1.54
C ALA A 209 -0.32 14.69 1.12
N ILE A 210 0.20 13.70 0.38
CA ILE A 210 1.57 13.69 -0.15
C ILE A 210 1.79 14.87 -1.10
N MET A 211 0.86 15.11 -2.03
CA MET A 211 0.89 16.26 -2.95
C MET A 211 0.91 17.62 -2.23
N ARG A 212 0.31 17.70 -1.04
CA ARG A 212 0.32 18.91 -0.19
C ARG A 212 1.56 19.03 0.69
N GLY A 213 2.56 18.17 0.51
CA GLY A 213 3.82 18.19 1.23
C GLY A 213 3.88 17.26 2.45
N ASP A 214 2.79 16.57 2.81
CA ASP A 214 2.80 15.57 3.89
C ASP A 214 3.33 14.21 3.37
N LYS A 215 4.61 14.19 2.97
CA LYS A 215 5.28 13.03 2.34
C LYS A 215 5.33 11.77 3.20
N ASP A 216 5.12 11.92 4.51
CA ASP A 216 5.09 10.83 5.48
C ASP A 216 3.70 10.61 6.07
N LEU A 217 2.65 11.25 5.54
CA LEU A 217 1.27 11.06 5.95
C LEU A 217 1.04 11.29 7.46
N LYS A 218 1.81 12.21 8.08
CA LYS A 218 1.74 12.50 9.51
C LYS A 218 0.38 13.06 9.92
N SER A 219 -0.25 13.86 9.05
CA SER A 219 -1.59 14.42 9.27
C SER A 219 -2.69 13.36 9.27
N MET A 220 -2.41 12.17 8.73
CA MET A 220 -3.34 11.04 8.64
C MET A 220 -3.04 9.94 9.67
N ALA A 221 -2.00 10.11 10.49
CA ALA A 221 -1.60 9.12 11.48
C ALA A 221 -2.59 9.08 12.66
N LEU A 222 -3.17 7.91 12.93
CA LEU A 222 -4.01 7.70 14.13
C LEU A 222 -3.18 7.53 15.41
N THR A 223 -1.87 7.32 15.28
CA THR A 223 -0.90 7.15 16.36
C THR A 223 0.39 7.88 15.98
N GLN A 224 1.45 7.76 16.78
CA GLN A 224 2.78 8.26 16.40
C GLN A 224 3.39 7.50 15.21
N ASN A 225 2.81 6.37 14.82
CA ASN A 225 3.24 5.62 13.65
C ASN A 225 2.61 6.20 12.39
N ARG A 226 3.45 6.56 11.41
CA ARG A 226 2.95 7.00 10.12
C ARG A 226 2.17 5.90 9.39
N PRO A 227 1.12 6.25 8.63
CA PRO A 227 0.40 5.32 7.76
C PRO A 227 1.31 4.67 6.70
N PHE A 228 0.90 3.49 6.23
CA PHE A 228 1.50 2.86 5.06
C PHE A 228 1.17 3.69 3.80
N PRO A 229 2.14 3.92 2.88
CA PRO A 229 1.91 4.67 1.63
C PRO A 229 0.81 4.03 0.75
N PRO A 230 0.34 4.71 -0.31
CA PRO A 230 -0.47 4.06 -1.32
C PRO A 230 0.31 2.89 -1.96
N ASP A 231 -0.32 1.72 -2.03
CA ASP A 231 0.29 0.49 -2.57
C ASP A 231 -0.76 -0.38 -3.23
N PHE A 232 -0.60 -0.62 -4.54
CA PHE A 232 -1.57 -1.39 -5.32
C PHE A 232 -1.77 -2.82 -4.82
N ALA A 233 -0.73 -3.48 -4.29
CA ALA A 233 -0.82 -4.86 -3.84
C ALA A 233 -1.59 -4.96 -2.52
N ILE A 234 -1.40 -4.00 -1.60
CA ILE A 234 -2.20 -3.90 -0.38
C ILE A 234 -3.66 -3.66 -0.73
N ARG A 235 -3.93 -2.77 -1.70
CA ARG A 235 -5.29 -2.55 -2.22
C ARG A 235 -5.88 -3.82 -2.83
N ALA A 236 -5.09 -4.61 -3.58
CA ALA A 236 -5.54 -5.89 -4.14
C ALA A 236 -5.94 -6.89 -3.03
N TRP A 237 -5.15 -6.99 -1.97
CA TRP A 237 -5.51 -7.77 -0.78
C TRP A 237 -6.78 -7.24 -0.10
N ALA A 238 -6.95 -5.93 0.01
CA ALA A 238 -8.19 -5.34 0.53
C ALA A 238 -9.42 -5.68 -0.34
N TYR A 239 -9.26 -5.69 -1.67
CA TYR A 239 -10.32 -6.10 -2.62
C TYR A 239 -10.65 -7.57 -2.51
N LYS A 240 -9.64 -8.42 -2.34
CA LYS A 240 -9.83 -9.85 -2.07
C LYS A 240 -10.62 -10.03 -0.77
N GLY A 241 -10.28 -9.28 0.29
CA GLY A 241 -11.00 -9.28 1.55
C GLY A 241 -12.48 -8.95 1.38
N ALA A 242 -12.81 -7.91 0.60
CA ALA A 242 -14.20 -7.56 0.30
C ALA A 242 -14.95 -8.69 -0.43
N SER A 243 -14.34 -9.32 -1.43
CA SER A 243 -14.94 -10.45 -2.15
C SER A 243 -15.15 -11.67 -1.25
N ASP A 244 -14.16 -12.04 -0.44
CA ASP A 244 -14.26 -13.15 0.50
C ASP A 244 -15.31 -12.86 1.59
N GLY A 245 -15.43 -11.59 2.01
CA GLY A 245 -16.44 -11.13 2.94
C GLY A 245 -17.87 -11.30 2.42
N GLU A 246 -18.10 -11.12 1.11
CA GLU A 246 -19.43 -11.39 0.52
C GLU A 246 -19.76 -12.89 0.51
N ALA A 247 -18.77 -13.75 0.25
CA ALA A 247 -18.96 -15.18 0.36
C ALA A 247 -19.29 -15.59 1.81
N ASP A 248 -18.61 -15.00 2.80
CA ASP A 248 -18.91 -15.22 4.21
C ASP A 248 -20.28 -14.64 4.62
N ARG A 249 -20.65 -13.45 4.12
CA ARG A 249 -21.98 -12.87 4.36
C ARG A 249 -23.06 -13.82 3.89
N ARG A 250 -22.96 -14.38 2.68
CA ARG A 250 -23.94 -15.35 2.17
C ARG A 250 -24.03 -16.62 3.01
N ARG A 251 -22.91 -17.06 3.61
CA ARG A 251 -22.87 -18.25 4.46
C ARG A 251 -23.42 -18.00 5.86
N CYS A 252 -23.01 -16.88 6.47
CA CYS A 252 -23.19 -16.63 7.89
C CYS A 252 -24.27 -15.59 8.21
N ASN A 253 -24.61 -14.76 7.23
CA ASN A 253 -25.48 -13.61 7.41
C ASN A 253 -26.35 -13.33 6.16
N SER A 254 -26.92 -14.40 5.58
CA SER A 254 -27.62 -14.36 4.29
C SER A 254 -28.81 -13.41 4.25
N ASN A 255 -29.44 -13.20 5.42
CA ASN A 255 -30.67 -12.41 5.57
C ASN A 255 -30.42 -10.96 5.98
N THR A 256 -29.16 -10.54 6.17
CA THR A 256 -28.88 -9.13 6.46
C THR A 256 -29.00 -8.32 5.18
N ASP A 257 -29.98 -7.43 5.16
CA ASP A 257 -30.04 -6.32 4.22
C ASP A 257 -28.80 -5.46 4.45
N THR A 258 -27.98 -5.26 3.41
CA THR A 258 -26.81 -4.39 3.49
C THR A 258 -27.27 -2.93 3.59
N PRO A 259 -27.33 -2.30 4.79
CA PRO A 259 -27.69 -0.91 4.87
C PRO A 259 -26.50 -0.10 4.35
N TYR A 260 -26.78 1.09 3.83
CA TYR A 260 -25.76 1.99 3.31
C TYR A 260 -24.98 2.63 4.48
N VAL A 261 -24.11 1.88 5.16
CA VAL A 261 -23.32 2.39 6.29
C VAL A 261 -21.87 2.60 5.85
N PHE A 262 -21.43 3.86 5.82
CA PHE A 262 -20.02 4.17 5.61
C PHE A 262 -19.24 3.82 6.89
N PRO A 263 -18.22 2.95 6.84
CA PRO A 263 -17.37 2.72 8.00
C PRO A 263 -16.52 3.97 8.29
N ASP A 264 -16.62 4.53 9.50
CA ASP A 264 -15.63 5.48 9.99
C ASP A 264 -14.28 4.74 10.15
N ILE A 265 -13.19 5.38 9.72
CA ILE A 265 -11.80 4.96 9.93
C ILE A 265 -11.51 4.69 11.42
N LYS A 266 -12.28 5.28 12.34
CA LYS A 266 -12.18 5.04 13.80
C LYS A 266 -12.87 3.76 14.27
N GLY A 267 -13.74 3.16 13.45
CA GLY A 267 -14.56 2.02 13.83
C GLY A 267 -15.56 2.35 14.94
N ASP A 268 -15.95 3.62 15.04
CA ASP A 268 -17.12 4.05 15.80
C ASP A 268 -18.27 4.09 14.78
N ASP A 269 -19.34 3.35 15.04
CA ASP A 269 -20.54 3.39 14.19
C ASP A 269 -21.10 4.82 14.24
N LEU A 270 -21.22 5.50 13.08
CA LEU A 270 -22.11 6.64 12.98
C LEU A 270 -23.55 6.11 12.94
N PRO A 271 -24.49 6.75 13.66
CA PRO A 271 -25.91 6.37 13.67
C PRO A 271 -26.53 6.40 12.28
#